data_AF-A0A7S7ZJ77-F1
#
_entry.id   AF-A0A7S7ZJ77-F1
#
_cell.length_a   1.000
_cell.length_b   1.000
_cell.length_c   1.000
_cell.angle_alpha   90.00
_cell.angle_beta   90.00
_cell.angle_gamma   90.00
#
_symmetry.space_group_name_H-M   'P 1'
#
loop_
_entity.id
_entity.type
_entity.pdbx_description
1 polymer ?
#
loop_
_entity_poly.entity_id
_entity_poly.type
_entity_poly.pdbx_seq_one_letter_code
_entity_poly.pdbx_strand_id
1 'polypeptide(L)' 'MARFEVLGLDTDRELIRSLAKQLAEDGTDAERLRSTLHRSIAAEPPKKGGILAALRRSPLVGTDLEVKRTRVTGRKVDL' A
#
# COMPACT_ATOMS: atom_id res chain seq x y z
N MET A 1 21.24 -16.19 -6.95
CA MET A 1 19.90 -16.49 -7.51
C MET A 1 19.14 -17.37 -6.54
N ALA A 2 17.82 -17.19 -6.44
CA ALA A 2 16.93 -18.05 -5.65
C ALA A 2 15.90 -18.71 -6.58
N ARG A 3 15.34 -19.85 -6.16
CA ARG A 3 14.27 -20.53 -6.88
C ARG A 3 12.92 -20.06 -6.36
N PHE A 4 12.00 -19.79 -7.27
CA PHE A 4 10.64 -19.36 -6.97
C PHE A 4 9.66 -20.19 -7.80
N GLU A 5 8.46 -20.41 -7.26
CA GLU A 5 7.36 -21.08 -7.94
C GLU A 5 6.16 -20.14 -7.95
N VAL A 6 5.44 -20.09 -9.07
CA VAL A 6 4.36 -19.11 -9.30
C VAL A 6 3.15 -19.85 -9.86
N LEU A 7 1.96 -19.51 -9.37
CA LEU A 7 0.68 -19.94 -9.95
C LEU A 7 0.22 -18.89 -10.97
N GLY A 8 -0.21 -19.33 -12.15
CA GLY A 8 -0.67 -18.45 -13.23
C GLY A 8 -1.39 -19.21 -14.34
N LEU A 9 -1.88 -18.49 -15.33
CA LEU A 9 -2.49 -19.09 -16.52
C LEU A 9 -1.41 -19.78 -17.36
N ASP A 10 -1.74 -20.93 -17.95
CA ASP A 10 -0.79 -21.66 -18.81
C ASP A 10 -0.34 -20.81 -20.01
N THR A 11 -1.22 -19.94 -20.52
CA THR A 11 -0.93 -18.98 -21.58
C THR A 11 0.18 -17.99 -21.23
N ASP A 12 0.35 -17.68 -19.96
CA ASP A 12 1.30 -16.66 -19.50
C ASP A 12 2.67 -17.27 -19.14
N ARG A 13 2.80 -18.59 -19.17
CA ARG A 13 4.01 -19.31 -18.76
C ARG A 13 5.27 -18.86 -19.50
N GLU A 14 5.20 -18.76 -20.82
CA GLU A 14 6.34 -18.32 -21.65
C GLU A 14 6.67 -16.84 -21.43
N LEU A 15 5.63 -16.01 -21.21
CA LEU A 15 5.80 -14.60 -20.90
C LEU A 15 6.51 -14.41 -19.55
N ILE A 16 6.06 -15.10 -18.50
CA ILE A 16 6.66 -15.03 -17.16
C ILE A 16 8.11 -15.54 -17.19
N ARG A 17 8.38 -16.62 -17.94
CA ARG A 17 9.74 -17.16 -18.11
C ARG A 17 10.68 -16.16 -18.79
N SER A 18 10.26 -15.58 -19.91
CA SER A 18 11.09 -14.62 -20.66
C SER A 18 11.33 -13.35 -19.83
N LEU A 19 10.32 -12.88 -19.11
CA LEU A 19 10.44 -11.76 -18.18
C LEU A 19 11.43 -12.05 -17.05
N ALA A 20 11.33 -13.21 -16.40
CA ALA A 20 12.26 -13.60 -15.33
C ALA A 20 13.71 -13.67 -15.82
N LYS A 21 13.93 -14.15 -17.06
CA LYS A 21 15.25 -14.18 -17.68
C LYS A 21 15.82 -12.78 -17.86
N GLN A 22 15.03 -11.86 -18.41
CA GLN A 22 15.47 -10.48 -18.64
C GLN A 22 15.67 -9.71 -17.33
N LEU A 23 14.87 -10.00 -16.30
CA LEU A 23 15.05 -9.44 -14.97
C LEU A 23 16.26 -10.00 -14.21
N ALA A 24 16.80 -11.14 -14.64
CA ALA A 24 17.99 -11.74 -14.04
C ALA A 24 19.30 -11.19 -14.62
N GLU A 25 19.24 -10.42 -15.70
CA GLU A 25 20.40 -9.76 -16.30
C GLU A 25 20.85 -8.58 -15.43
N ASP A 26 22.16 -8.32 -15.44
CA ASP A 26 22.77 -7.17 -14.79
C ASP A 26 23.06 -6.11 -15.87
N GLY A 27 22.20 -5.10 -15.95
CA GLY A 27 22.29 -4.04 -16.94
C GLY A 27 21.22 -2.96 -16.74
N THR A 28 21.44 -1.79 -17.36
CA THR A 28 20.55 -0.63 -17.25
C THR A 28 19.13 -0.92 -17.73
N ASP A 29 18.99 -1.79 -18.73
CA ASP A 29 17.70 -2.18 -19.28
C ASP A 29 16.92 -3.06 -18.29
N ALA A 30 17.60 -4.00 -17.63
CA ALA A 30 17.01 -4.82 -16.58
C ALA A 30 16.58 -3.97 -15.36
N GLU A 31 17.38 -2.97 -14.98
CA GLU A 31 17.01 -2.01 -13.92
C GLU A 31 15.78 -1.17 -14.30
N ARG A 32 15.75 -0.63 -15.52
CA ARG A 32 14.60 0.12 -16.02
C ARG A 32 13.34 -0.74 -16.05
N LEU A 33 13.46 -1.99 -16.49
CA LEU A 33 12.36 -2.95 -16.49
C LEU A 33 11.84 -3.24 -15.07
N ARG A 34 12.73 -3.49 -14.10
CA ARG A 34 12.37 -3.64 -12.68
C ARG A 34 11.60 -2.43 -12.17
N SER A 35 12.08 -1.21 -12.45
CA SER A 35 11.43 0.03 -12.00
C SER A 35 10.03 0.21 -12.58
N THR A 36 9.84 -0.17 -13.85
CA THR A 36 8.57 -0.05 -14.57
C THR A 36 7.55 -1.04 -14.03
N LEU A 37 7.94 -2.32 -13.89
CA LEU A 37 7.09 -3.36 -13.31
C LEU A 37 6.70 -3.04 -11.87
N HIS A 38 7.65 -2.54 -11.07
CA HIS A 38 7.35 -2.16 -9.70
C HIS A 38 6.32 -1.03 -9.62
N ARG A 39 6.32 -0.12 -10.60
CA ARG A 39 5.32 0.95 -10.70
C ARG A 39 3.96 0.44 -11.20
N SER A 40 3.93 -0.51 -12.14
CA SER A 40 2.68 -1.03 -12.69
C SER A 40 1.97 -1.99 -11.75
N ILE A 41 2.73 -2.73 -10.92
CA ILE A 41 2.20 -3.73 -9.97
C ILE A 41 1.93 -3.10 -8.59
N ALA A 42 2.69 -2.06 -8.19
CA ALA A 42 2.41 -1.38 -6.93
C ALA A 42 1.00 -0.77 -6.99
N ALA A 43 0.10 -1.34 -6.19
CA ALA A 43 -1.17 -0.71 -5.88
C ALA A 43 -0.87 0.73 -5.42
N GLU A 44 -1.68 1.68 -5.90
CA GLU A 44 -1.50 3.09 -5.60
C GLU A 44 -1.33 3.25 -4.09
N PRO A 45 -0.21 3.85 -3.61
CA PRO A 45 0.03 3.95 -2.18
C PRO A 45 -1.20 4.59 -1.54
N PRO A 46 -1.72 4.03 -0.43
CA PRO A 46 -2.97 4.51 0.16
C PRO A 46 -2.84 6.01 0.35
N LYS A 47 -3.80 6.77 -0.21
CA LYS A 47 -3.73 8.24 -0.28
C LYS A 47 -3.31 8.79 1.08
N LYS A 48 -2.06 9.26 1.18
CA LYS A 48 -1.56 9.89 2.39
C LYS A 48 -2.37 11.17 2.61
N GLY A 49 -2.76 11.41 3.85
CA GLY A 49 -3.53 12.60 4.20
C GLY A 49 -5.05 12.47 4.15
N GLY A 50 -5.62 11.26 4.03
CA GLY A 50 -7.07 11.06 4.18
C GLY A 50 -7.62 11.58 5.52
N ILE A 51 -6.90 11.31 6.61
CA ILE A 51 -7.23 11.83 7.96
C ILE A 51 -7.11 13.36 7.98
N LEU A 52 -6.01 13.92 7.47
CA LEU A 52 -5.80 15.36 7.42
C LEU A 52 -6.88 16.06 6.56
N ALA A 53 -7.25 15.48 5.43
CA ALA A 53 -8.31 15.98 4.56
C ALA A 53 -9.69 15.87 5.21
N ALA A 54 -9.94 14.82 6.01
CA ALA A 54 -11.17 14.71 6.81
C ALA A 54 -11.22 15.79 7.90
N LEU A 55 -10.12 16.00 8.62
CA LEU A 55 -10.02 17.02 9.66
C LEU A 55 -10.18 18.44 9.10
N ARG A 56 -9.56 18.77 7.95
CA ARG A 56 -9.72 20.08 7.28
C ARG A 56 -11.13 20.35 6.75
N ARG A 57 -11.94 19.30 6.57
CA ARG A 57 -13.35 19.40 6.17
C ARG A 57 -14.29 19.43 7.38
N SER A 58 -13.77 19.30 8.60
CA SER A 58 -14.58 19.38 9.80
C SER A 58 -15.11 20.81 9.96
N PRO A 59 -16.41 20.99 10.24
CA PRO A 59 -16.95 22.31 10.60
C PRO A 59 -16.38 22.84 11.93
N LEU A 60 -15.65 22.01 12.69
CA LEU A 60 -14.97 22.36 13.93
C LEU A 60 -13.52 22.82 13.73
N VAL A 61 -13.08 23.04 12.48
CA VAL A 61 -11.76 23.63 12.22
C VAL A 61 -11.72 25.05 12.78
N GLY A 62 -10.76 25.33 13.66
CA GLY A 62 -10.58 26.64 14.28
C GLY A 62 -11.48 26.92 15.49
N THR A 63 -12.34 25.97 15.90
CA THR A 63 -13.08 26.06 17.16
C THR A 63 -12.20 25.63 18.31
N ASP A 64 -12.30 26.30 19.45
CA ASP A 64 -11.64 25.87 20.67
C ASP A 64 -12.34 24.62 21.21
N LEU A 65 -11.63 23.48 21.21
CA LEU A 65 -12.16 22.19 21.63
C LEU A 65 -11.63 21.86 23.02
N GLU A 66 -12.52 21.66 23.99
CA GLU A 66 -12.12 21.14 25.29
C GLU A 66 -11.77 19.64 25.16
N VAL A 67 -10.48 19.36 24.95
CA VAL A 67 -9.93 18.00 24.79
C VAL A 67 -9.79 17.23 26.11
N LYS A 68 -10.23 17.81 27.23
CA LYS A 68 -10.19 17.14 28.53
C LYS A 68 -11.29 16.07 28.56
N ARG A 69 -10.87 14.81 28.49
CA ARG A 69 -11.76 13.67 28.67
C ARG A 69 -12.14 13.52 30.14
N THR A 70 -13.41 13.75 30.47
CA THR A 70 -13.96 13.50 31.81
C THR A 70 -13.82 12.01 32.16
N ARG A 71 -13.12 11.72 33.25
CA ARG A 71 -13.04 10.36 33.80
C ARG A 71 -14.30 10.11 34.63
N VAL A 72 -15.11 9.17 34.18
CA VAL A 72 -16.29 8.68 34.91
C VAL A 72 -16.07 7.23 35.28
N THR A 73 -16.70 6.78 36.36
CA THR A 73 -16.55 5.44 36.97
C THR A 73 -16.99 4.28 36.06
N GLY A 74 -17.40 4.56 34.82
CA GLY A 74 -17.98 3.58 33.90
C GLY A 74 -19.44 3.28 34.25
N ARG A 75 -20.16 2.63 33.32
CA ARG A 75 -21.49 2.06 33.61
C ARG A 75 -21.28 0.63 34.06
N LYS A 76 -22.06 0.14 35.02
CA LYS A 76 -22.15 -1.30 35.27
C LYS A 76 -22.71 -1.95 34.00
N VAL A 77 -21.93 -2.84 33.40
CA VAL A 77 -22.35 -3.67 32.26
C VAL A 77 -22.20 -5.10 32.73
N ASP A 78 -23.25 -5.90 32.55
CA ASP A 78 -23.20 -7.35 32.77
C ASP A 78 -22.72 -7.97 31.44
N LEU A 79 -21.60 -8.70 31.47
CA LEU A 79 -20.93 -9.29 30.30
C LEU A 79 -21.29 -10.77 30.16
#